data_AF-A0A1Y5DHF3-F1
#
_entry.id   AF-A0A1Y5DHF3-F1
#
_cell.length_a   1.000
_cell.length_b   1.000
_cell.length_c   1.000
_cell.angle_alpha   90.00
_cell.angle_beta   90.00
_cell.angle_gamma   90.00
#
_symmetry.space_group_name_H-M   'P 1'
#
loop_
_entity.id
_entity.type
_entity.pdbx_description
1 polymer ?
#
loop_
_entity_poly.entity_id
_entity_poly.type
_entity_poly.pdbx_seq_one_letter_code
_entity_poly.pdbx_strand_id
1 'polypeptide(L)'
;MALSTKLELACREYLIDLNWSKAMQRAGYKQSTAENNGSKYFERTEIQTFINELMGARVERLERDGDDVVKELGHIAYSNLMDVYEYKQASEEDPYAAKELVLKDLEKLPRSVMAAIKDVKITAATALSPCKVEVKFYNRLQALELLGRHHNIFEKDANSGIEFHMSMDLGGGVT
;
A
#
# COMPACT_ATOMS: atom_id res chain seq x y z
N MET A 1 0.68 36.08 10.21
CA MET A 1 2.09 36.52 10.14
C MET A 1 2.76 35.70 9.05
N ALA A 2 3.57 36.31 8.19
CA ALA A 2 4.26 35.58 7.12
C ALA A 2 5.46 34.81 7.69
N LEU A 3 5.64 33.55 7.27
CA LEU A 3 6.85 32.80 7.60
C LEU A 3 8.07 33.47 6.94
N SER A 4 9.24 33.31 7.56
CA SER A 4 10.49 33.67 6.88
C SER A 4 10.72 32.76 5.67
N THR A 5 11.25 33.31 4.58
CA THR A 5 11.59 32.55 3.37
C THR A 5 12.45 31.31 3.64
N LYS A 6 13.37 31.37 4.62
CA LYS A 6 14.17 30.21 5.04
C LYS A 6 13.34 29.15 5.76
N LEU A 7 12.37 29.56 6.58
CA LEU A 7 11.47 28.61 7.25
C LEU A 7 10.50 27.98 6.25
N GLU A 8 9.99 28.74 5.28
CA GLU A 8 9.14 28.20 4.21
C GLU A 8 9.90 27.13 3.41
N LEU A 9 11.15 27.40 3.04
CA LEU A 9 12.00 26.42 2.37
C LEU A 9 12.23 25.18 3.24
N ALA A 10 12.50 25.35 4.54
CA ALA A 10 12.63 24.24 5.48
C ALA A 10 11.35 23.39 5.57
N CYS A 11 10.16 24.01 5.56
CA CYS A 11 8.89 23.28 5.55
C CYS A 11 8.70 22.45 4.28
N ARG A 12 9.12 22.98 3.12
CA ARG A 12 9.07 22.21 1.86
C ARG A 12 10.06 21.04 1.85
N GLU A 13 11.28 21.27 2.33
CA GLU A 13 12.32 20.25 2.46
C GLU A 13 11.95 19.14 3.45
N TYR A 14 11.18 19.48 4.50
CA TYR A 14 10.72 18.52 5.50
C TYR A 14 9.84 17.43 4.89
N LEU A 15 9.04 17.74 3.88
CA LEU A 15 8.15 16.77 3.24
C LEU A 15 8.86 15.70 2.39
N ILE A 16 10.18 15.79 2.24
CA ILE A 16 10.98 14.81 1.50
C ILE A 16 11.25 13.58 2.36
N ASP A 17 11.72 13.77 3.59
CA ASP A 17 12.19 12.68 4.47
C ASP A 17 11.66 12.76 5.91
N LEU A 18 10.73 13.70 6.17
CA LEU A 18 10.14 13.96 7.49
C LEU A 18 11.20 14.20 8.58
N ASN A 19 12.36 14.76 8.19
CA ASN A 19 13.45 15.09 9.09
C ASN A 19 13.66 16.60 9.18
N TRP A 20 13.16 17.22 10.25
CA TRP A 20 13.16 18.67 10.40
C TRP A 20 14.57 19.28 10.48
N SER A 21 15.47 18.69 11.26
CA SER A 21 16.84 19.21 11.38
C SER A 21 17.58 19.15 10.04
N LYS A 22 17.42 18.08 9.25
CA LYS A 22 17.99 18.01 7.90
C LYS A 22 17.33 19.02 6.95
N ALA A 23 16.03 19.19 7.04
CA ALA A 23 15.29 20.15 6.23
C ALA A 23 15.76 21.60 6.47
N MET A 24 15.98 21.98 7.74
CA MET A 24 16.57 23.28 8.08
C MET A 24 17.98 23.45 7.51
N GLN A 25 18.82 22.41 7.54
CA GLN A 25 20.16 22.47 6.95
C GLN A 25 20.11 22.69 5.43
N ARG A 26 19.24 21.96 4.73
CA ARG A 26 19.00 22.15 3.28
C ARG A 26 18.46 23.54 2.96
N ALA A 27 17.65 24.10 3.85
CA ALA A 27 17.15 25.47 3.76
C ALA A 27 18.20 26.56 4.11
N GLY A 28 19.44 26.16 4.42
CA GLY A 28 20.54 27.09 4.65
C GLY A 28 20.66 27.61 6.09
N TYR A 29 20.15 26.87 7.07
CA TYR A 29 20.52 27.06 8.48
C TYR A 29 21.84 26.38 8.80
N LYS A 30 22.62 26.95 9.72
CA LYS A 30 23.82 26.29 10.24
C LYS A 30 23.43 24.98 10.92
N GLN A 31 24.24 23.94 10.74
CA GLN A 31 24.05 22.62 11.36
C GLN A 31 23.78 22.72 12.87
N SER A 32 24.62 23.47 13.59
CA SER A 32 24.46 23.68 15.03
C SER A 32 23.14 24.36 15.42
N THR A 33 22.55 25.18 14.53
CA THR A 33 21.24 25.80 14.78
C THR A 33 20.11 24.82 14.55
N ALA A 34 20.18 24.04 13.47
CA ALA A 34 19.19 23.04 13.12
C ALA A 34 19.11 21.89 14.13
N GLU A 35 20.24 21.53 14.75
CA GLU A 35 20.30 20.50 15.79
C GLU A 35 19.84 21.04 17.15
N ASN A 36 20.41 22.16 17.61
CA ASN A 36 20.13 22.65 18.97
C ASN A 36 18.80 23.40 19.13
N ASN A 37 18.31 24.03 18.06
CA ASN A 37 17.07 24.82 18.11
C ASN A 37 15.97 24.27 17.19
N GLY A 38 16.24 23.22 16.41
CA GLY A 38 15.29 22.70 15.43
C GLY A 38 13.93 22.36 16.03
N SER A 39 13.90 21.64 17.15
CA SER A 39 12.66 21.28 17.87
C SER A 39 11.81 22.50 18.21
N LYS A 40 12.44 23.55 18.76
CA LYS A 40 11.76 24.81 19.11
C LYS A 40 11.16 25.53 17.90
N TYR A 41 11.76 25.39 16.72
CA TYR A 41 11.14 25.88 15.49
C TYR A 41 9.97 25.00 15.11
N PHE A 42 10.15 23.68 15.10
CA PHE A 42 9.12 22.72 14.72
C PHE A 42 7.86 22.83 15.57
N GLU A 43 7.99 23.07 16.87
CA GLU A 43 6.87 23.23 17.81
C GLU A 43 6.00 24.48 17.56
N ARG A 44 6.48 25.43 16.75
CA ARG A 44 5.72 26.65 16.46
C ARG A 44 4.47 26.33 15.66
N THR A 45 3.33 26.86 16.12
CA THR A 45 2.03 26.63 15.49
C THR A 45 2.02 27.06 14.04
N GLU A 46 2.64 28.20 13.70
CA GLU A 46 2.70 28.67 12.31
C GLU A 46 3.47 27.72 11.37
N ILE A 47 4.47 26.99 11.89
CA ILE A 47 5.21 25.99 11.11
C ILE A 47 4.38 24.73 10.92
N GLN A 48 3.74 24.25 11.99
CA GLN A 48 2.84 23.10 11.92
C GLN A 48 1.68 23.35 10.95
N THR A 49 1.05 24.52 11.01
CA THR A 49 -0.02 24.91 10.08
C THR A 49 0.47 24.89 8.64
N PHE A 50 1.62 25.50 8.35
CA PHE A 50 2.14 25.56 6.99
C PHE A 50 2.57 24.18 6.45
N ILE A 51 3.15 23.31 7.29
CA ILE A 51 3.45 21.92 6.92
C ILE A 51 2.15 21.18 6.58
N ASN A 52 1.11 21.32 7.40
CA ASN A 52 -0.18 20.69 7.17
C ASN A 52 -0.83 21.18 5.86
N GLU A 53 -0.75 22.47 5.56
CA GLU A 53 -1.22 23.03 4.28
C GLU A 53 -0.46 22.42 3.09
N LEU A 54 0.88 22.32 3.18
CA LEU A 54 1.69 21.71 2.14
C LEU A 54 1.40 20.20 1.97
N MET A 55 1.13 19.49 3.07
CA MET A 55 0.69 18.09 3.03
C MET A 55 -0.68 17.96 2.36
N GLY A 56 -1.64 18.81 2.73
CA GLY A 56 -2.96 18.87 2.10
C GLY A 56 -2.89 19.14 0.61
N ALA A 57 -2.13 20.15 0.19
CA ALA A 57 -1.92 20.47 -1.23
C ALA A 57 -1.23 19.34 -2.00
N ARG A 58 -0.34 18.58 -1.33
CA ARG A 58 0.28 17.39 -1.93
C ARG A 58 -0.72 16.27 -2.14
N VAL A 59 -1.59 16.01 -1.15
CA VAL A 59 -2.67 15.01 -1.25
C VAL A 59 -3.63 15.41 -2.36
N GLU A 60 -4.06 16.67 -2.41
CA GLU A 60 -4.94 17.20 -3.46
C GLU A 60 -4.34 17.04 -4.86
N ARG A 61 -3.05 17.38 -5.03
CA ARG A 61 -2.38 17.25 -6.33
C ARG A 61 -2.17 15.81 -6.77
N LEU A 62 -1.91 14.89 -5.83
CA LEU A 62 -1.64 13.48 -6.14
C LEU A 62 -2.92 12.63 -6.16
N GLU A 63 -4.02 13.15 -5.62
CA GLU A 63 -5.27 12.42 -5.34
C GLU A 63 -5.03 11.08 -4.64
N ARG A 64 -3.92 10.98 -3.90
CA ARG A 64 -3.47 9.77 -3.24
C ARG A 64 -2.74 10.09 -1.94
N ASP A 65 -3.09 9.38 -0.88
CA ASP A 65 -2.44 9.46 0.41
C ASP A 65 -1.93 8.09 0.92
N GLY A 66 -1.59 8.01 2.21
CA GLY A 66 -1.12 6.76 2.83
C GLY A 66 -2.20 5.66 2.86
N ASP A 67 -3.47 6.04 3.02
CA ASP A 67 -4.58 5.09 3.09
C ASP A 67 -4.82 4.45 1.72
N ASP A 68 -4.60 5.18 0.62
CA ASP A 68 -4.63 4.60 -0.73
C ASP A 68 -3.58 3.50 -0.93
N VAL A 69 -2.37 3.68 -0.37
CA VAL A 69 -1.32 2.66 -0.44
C VAL A 69 -1.73 1.41 0.34
N VAL A 70 -2.29 1.59 1.55
CA VAL A 70 -2.80 0.49 2.37
C VAL A 70 -3.94 -0.25 1.64
N LYS A 71 -4.83 0.49 0.98
CA LYS A 71 -5.93 -0.06 0.18
C LYS A 71 -5.44 -0.91 -0.99
N GLU A 72 -4.48 -0.41 -1.77
CA GLU A 72 -3.88 -1.15 -2.89
C GLU A 72 -3.11 -2.40 -2.41
N LEU A 73 -2.40 -2.31 -1.28
CA LEU A 73 -1.79 -3.49 -0.63
C LEU A 73 -2.86 -4.52 -0.20
N GLY A 74 -4.00 -4.06 0.31
CA GLY A 74 -5.14 -4.90 0.67
C GLY A 74 -5.69 -5.68 -0.52
N HIS A 75 -5.79 -5.03 -1.69
CA HIS A 75 -6.22 -5.69 -2.93
C HIS A 75 -5.32 -6.88 -3.29
N ILE A 76 -4.00 -6.74 -3.14
CA ILE A 76 -3.05 -7.84 -3.37
C ILE A 76 -3.15 -8.90 -2.28
N ALA A 77 -3.14 -8.48 -1.01
CA ALA A 77 -3.11 -9.34 0.17
C ALA A 77 -4.34 -10.25 0.31
N TYR A 78 -5.51 -9.77 -0.12
CA TYR A 78 -6.78 -10.48 0.00
C TYR A 78 -7.35 -10.95 -1.34
N SER A 79 -6.54 -10.93 -2.40
CA SER A 79 -6.93 -11.42 -3.72
C SER A 79 -7.37 -12.90 -3.70
N ASN A 80 -8.43 -13.22 -4.45
CA ASN A 80 -8.93 -14.58 -4.61
C ASN A 80 -8.94 -15.00 -6.08
N LEU A 81 -8.57 -16.25 -6.35
CA LEU A 81 -8.57 -16.82 -7.70
C LEU A 81 -9.97 -16.81 -8.34
N MET A 82 -11.00 -17.10 -7.55
CA MET A 82 -12.39 -17.15 -8.04
C MET A 82 -12.98 -15.77 -8.35
N ASP A 83 -12.27 -14.69 -8.02
CA ASP A 83 -12.67 -13.35 -8.47
C ASP A 83 -12.36 -13.17 -9.95
N VAL A 84 -11.31 -13.83 -10.46
CA VAL A 84 -10.82 -13.74 -11.84
C VAL A 84 -11.36 -14.86 -12.73
N TYR A 85 -11.63 -16.03 -12.16
CA TYR A 85 -12.13 -17.20 -12.90
C TYR A 85 -13.58 -17.53 -12.54
N GLU A 86 -14.32 -18.08 -13.50
CA GLU A 86 -15.67 -18.61 -13.30
C GLU A 86 -15.81 -20.01 -13.91
N TYR A 87 -16.76 -20.78 -13.40
CA TYR A 87 -17.10 -22.07 -14.00
C TYR A 87 -18.16 -21.85 -15.08
N LYS A 88 -17.88 -22.28 -16.31
CA LYS A 88 -18.90 -22.41 -17.37
C LYS A 88 -19.15 -23.88 -17.64
N GLN A 89 -20.42 -24.21 -17.91
CA GLN A 89 -20.76 -25.53 -18.44
C GLN A 89 -20.32 -25.60 -19.89
N ALA A 90 -19.71 -26.72 -20.28
CA ALA A 90 -19.25 -26.96 -21.64
C ALA A 90 -20.41 -27.10 -22.65
N SER A 91 -21.62 -27.41 -22.18
CA SER A 91 -22.86 -27.45 -22.97
C SER A 91 -24.03 -26.97 -22.12
N GLU A 92 -24.86 -26.08 -22.66
CA GLU A 92 -26.07 -25.58 -21.98
C GLU A 92 -27.21 -26.62 -21.97
N GLU A 93 -27.12 -27.66 -22.79
CA GLU A 93 -28.19 -28.65 -23.02
C GLU A 93 -28.08 -29.89 -22.11
N ASP A 94 -26.91 -30.14 -21.51
CA ASP A 94 -26.67 -31.30 -20.65
C ASP A 94 -26.35 -30.87 -19.19
N PRO A 95 -27.27 -31.10 -18.23
CA PRO A 95 -27.08 -30.79 -16.81
C PRO A 95 -25.88 -31.51 -16.17
N TYR A 96 -25.40 -32.59 -16.77
CA TYR A 96 -24.27 -33.39 -16.28
C TYR A 96 -22.94 -33.07 -16.99
N ALA A 97 -22.91 -32.09 -17.89
CA ALA A 97 -21.69 -31.68 -18.58
C ALA A 97 -20.60 -31.20 -17.61
N ALA A 98 -19.35 -31.49 -17.98
CA ALA A 98 -18.18 -31.04 -17.22
C ALA A 98 -18.16 -29.50 -17.11
N LYS A 99 -17.80 -29.00 -15.92
CA LYS A 99 -17.60 -27.57 -15.67
C LYS A 99 -16.16 -27.20 -16.02
N GLU A 100 -16.00 -26.28 -16.96
CA GLU A 100 -14.70 -25.73 -17.34
C GLU A 100 -14.45 -24.42 -16.59
N LEU A 101 -13.23 -24.26 -16.08
CA LEU A 101 -12.80 -23.01 -15.47
C LEU A 101 -12.36 -22.04 -16.57
N VAL A 102 -13.10 -20.97 -16.74
CA VAL A 102 -12.82 -19.94 -17.76
C VAL A 102 -12.50 -18.61 -17.10
N LEU A 103 -11.73 -17.78 -17.80
CA LEU A 103 -11.44 -16.43 -17.36
C LEU A 103 -12.70 -15.57 -17.48
N LYS A 104 -13.04 -14.83 -16.43
CA LYS A 104 -14.10 -13.81 -16.51
C LYS A 104 -13.66 -12.71 -17.47
N ASP A 105 -14.65 -11.97 -17.95
CA ASP A 105 -14.43 -10.79 -18.76
C ASP A 105 -13.60 -9.75 -17.98
N LEU A 106 -12.35 -9.54 -18.41
CA LEU A 106 -11.39 -8.66 -17.74
C LEU A 106 -11.89 -7.21 -17.70
N GLU A 107 -12.66 -6.77 -18.70
CA GLU A 107 -13.19 -5.41 -18.75
C GLU A 107 -14.26 -5.16 -17.68
N LYS A 108 -14.91 -6.24 -17.21
CA LYS A 108 -15.95 -6.19 -16.18
C LYS A 108 -15.42 -6.45 -14.78
N LEU A 109 -14.13 -6.78 -14.62
CA LEU A 109 -13.56 -7.01 -13.31
C LEU A 109 -13.39 -5.67 -12.56
N PRO A 110 -13.71 -5.65 -11.26
CA PRO A 110 -13.50 -4.45 -10.46
C PRO A 110 -12.01 -4.14 -10.35
N ARG A 111 -11.68 -2.85 -10.22
CA ARG A 111 -10.28 -2.37 -10.10
C ARG A 111 -9.53 -3.06 -8.97
N SER A 112 -10.21 -3.39 -7.87
CA SER A 112 -9.64 -4.12 -6.73
C SER A 112 -9.06 -5.48 -7.11
N VAL A 113 -9.71 -6.20 -8.03
CA VAL A 113 -9.27 -7.52 -8.48
C VAL A 113 -8.14 -7.37 -9.50
N MET A 114 -8.28 -6.41 -10.42
CA MET A 114 -7.25 -6.13 -11.43
C MET A 114 -5.93 -5.67 -10.79
N ALA A 115 -5.97 -4.90 -9.71
CA ALA A 115 -4.79 -4.43 -8.98
C ALA A 115 -3.91 -5.57 -8.44
N ALA A 116 -4.48 -6.76 -8.21
CA ALA A 116 -3.74 -7.93 -7.75
C ALA A 116 -3.06 -8.71 -8.88
N ILE A 117 -3.43 -8.47 -10.14
CA ILE A 117 -2.92 -9.20 -11.31
C ILE A 117 -1.61 -8.55 -11.77
N LYS A 118 -0.56 -9.37 -11.86
CA LYS A 118 0.77 -8.97 -12.32
C LYS A 118 0.95 -9.12 -13.83
N ASP A 119 0.45 -10.21 -14.38
CA ASP A 119 0.65 -10.57 -15.79
C ASP A 119 -0.47 -11.51 -16.27
N VAL A 120 -0.90 -11.35 -17.51
CA VAL A 120 -1.88 -12.20 -18.17
C VAL A 120 -1.30 -12.63 -19.51
N LYS A 121 -0.99 -13.93 -19.64
CA LYS A 121 -0.47 -14.51 -20.87
C LYS A 121 -1.57 -15.30 -21.57
N ILE A 122 -1.94 -14.85 -22.76
CA ILE A 122 -2.91 -15.53 -23.62
C ILE A 122 -2.15 -16.21 -24.76
N THR A 123 -2.25 -17.54 -24.83
CA THR A 123 -1.73 -18.32 -25.95
C THR A 123 -2.91 -18.72 -26.82
N ALA A 124 -2.99 -18.14 -28.02
CA ALA A 124 -4.08 -18.38 -28.95
C ALA A 124 -4.20 -19.86 -29.33
N ALA A 125 -5.44 -20.32 -29.52
CA ALA A 125 -5.69 -21.67 -29.98
C ALA A 125 -5.05 -21.88 -31.36
N THR A 126 -4.31 -22.98 -31.50
CA THR A 126 -3.74 -23.43 -32.78
C THR A 126 -4.36 -24.79 -33.09
N ALA A 127 -4.30 -25.25 -34.35
CA ALA A 127 -4.85 -26.56 -34.75
C ALA A 127 -4.36 -27.76 -33.89
N LEU A 128 -3.26 -27.60 -33.15
CA LEU A 128 -2.68 -28.61 -32.26
C LEU A 128 -2.93 -28.39 -30.75
N SER A 129 -3.31 -27.19 -30.32
CA SER A 129 -3.35 -26.83 -28.89
C SER A 129 -4.52 -25.90 -28.55
N PRO A 130 -5.25 -26.18 -27.45
CA PRO A 130 -6.33 -25.30 -27.00
C PRO A 130 -5.79 -23.95 -26.52
N CYS A 131 -6.67 -22.95 -26.49
CA CYS A 131 -6.34 -21.63 -25.93
C CYS A 131 -5.92 -21.79 -24.46
N LYS A 132 -4.74 -21.27 -24.10
CA LYS A 132 -4.23 -21.31 -22.73
C LYS A 132 -4.12 -19.89 -22.18
N VAL A 133 -4.77 -19.66 -21.05
CA VAL A 133 -4.72 -18.37 -20.33
C VAL A 133 -4.05 -18.58 -18.99
N GLU A 134 -2.88 -17.96 -18.81
CA GLU A 134 -2.13 -17.97 -17.56
C GLU A 134 -2.21 -16.60 -16.90
N VAL A 135 -2.79 -16.52 -15.70
CA VAL A 135 -2.83 -15.30 -14.88
C VAL A 135 -1.83 -15.44 -13.73
N LYS A 136 -0.95 -14.46 -13.59
CA LYS A 136 0.00 -14.36 -12.47
C LYS A 136 -0.44 -13.23 -11.55
N PHE A 137 -0.43 -13.48 -10.25
CA PHE A 137 -0.71 -12.48 -9.22
C PHE A 137 0.57 -11.89 -8.63
N TYR A 138 0.46 -10.72 -8.02
CA TYR A 138 1.51 -10.20 -7.14
C TYR A 138 1.69 -11.07 -5.89
N ASN A 139 2.82 -10.89 -5.19
CA ASN A 139 3.12 -11.71 -4.02
C ASN A 139 2.22 -11.35 -2.84
N ARG A 140 1.24 -12.21 -2.58
CA ARG A 140 0.29 -12.10 -1.47
C ARG A 140 0.96 -12.06 -0.10
N LEU A 141 2.01 -12.87 0.11
CA LEU A 141 2.68 -12.97 1.42
C LEU A 141 3.43 -11.68 1.76
N GLN A 142 4.13 -11.10 0.77
CA GLN A 142 4.80 -9.82 0.95
C GLN A 142 3.83 -8.68 1.23
N ALA A 143 2.66 -8.67 0.56
CA ALA A 143 1.64 -7.66 0.82
C ALA A 143 1.09 -7.77 2.26
N LEU A 144 0.84 -8.98 2.75
CA LEU A 144 0.41 -9.22 4.14
C LEU A 144 1.49 -8.83 5.15
N GLU A 145 2.76 -9.06 4.85
CA GLU A 145 3.87 -8.63 5.70
C GLU A 145 3.93 -7.10 5.81
N LEU A 146 3.84 -6.38 4.69
CA LEU A 146 3.84 -4.91 4.68
C LEU A 146 2.65 -4.34 5.45
N LEU A 147 1.46 -4.94 5.29
CA LEU A 147 0.27 -4.57 6.06
C LEU A 147 0.45 -4.85 7.56
N GLY A 148 0.98 -6.03 7.93
CA GLY A 148 1.23 -6.36 9.32
C GLY A 148 2.25 -5.43 9.98
N ARG A 149 3.29 -4.99 9.24
CA ARG A 149 4.23 -3.96 9.70
C ARG A 149 3.53 -2.62 9.93
N HIS A 150 2.64 -2.21 9.02
CA HIS A 150 1.83 -0.99 9.18
C HIS A 150 0.92 -1.05 10.42
N HIS A 151 0.34 -2.22 10.70
CA HIS A 151 -0.49 -2.46 11.88
C HIS A 151 0.30 -2.73 13.18
N ASN A 152 1.64 -2.64 13.15
CA ASN A 152 2.53 -2.95 14.28
C ASN A 152 2.30 -4.35 14.87
N ILE A 153 1.94 -5.33 14.02
CA ILE A 153 1.77 -6.75 14.43
C ILE A 153 3.13 -7.42 14.67
N PHE A 154 4.19 -6.93 14.00
CA PHE A 154 5.54 -7.47 14.12
C PHE A 154 6.41 -6.63 15.06
N GLU A 155 7.32 -7.27 15.79
CA GLU A 155 8.30 -6.59 16.63
C GLU A 155 9.32 -5.82 15.77
N LYS A 156 9.73 -4.63 16.25
CA LYS A 156 10.59 -3.69 15.50
C LYS A 156 12.00 -4.21 15.20
N ASP A 157 12.46 -5.26 15.89
CA ASP A 157 13.84 -5.78 15.80
C ASP A 157 13.91 -7.22 15.24
N ALA A 158 12.80 -7.79 14.79
CA ALA A 158 12.77 -9.12 14.18
C ALA A 158 13.28 -9.08 12.73
N ASN A 159 14.60 -8.92 12.56
CA ASN A 159 15.29 -9.13 11.29
C ASN A 159 15.60 -10.63 11.03
N SER A 160 15.12 -11.50 11.93
CA SER A 160 15.14 -12.95 11.82
C SER A 160 13.70 -13.44 11.56
N GLY A 161 13.57 -14.57 10.86
CA GLY A 161 12.33 -15.05 10.25
C GLY A 161 11.08 -14.84 11.10
N ILE A 162 10.00 -14.46 10.40
CA ILE A 162 8.69 -14.10 10.95
C ILE A 162 8.18 -15.20 11.90
N GLU A 163 8.42 -15.06 13.20
CA GLU A 163 7.75 -15.83 14.25
C GLU A 163 6.46 -15.10 14.64
N PHE A 164 5.31 -15.74 14.38
CA PHE A 164 4.02 -15.24 14.81
C PHE A 164 3.81 -15.56 16.29
N HIS A 165 4.05 -14.59 17.17
CA HIS A 165 3.57 -14.66 18.54
C HIS A 165 2.12 -14.16 18.60
N MET A 166 1.15 -15.09 18.58
CA MET A 166 -0.23 -14.77 18.97
C MET A 166 -0.33 -14.84 20.49
N SER A 167 -0.34 -13.69 21.16
CA SER A 167 -0.83 -13.59 22.54
C SER A 167 -2.36 -13.56 22.52
N MET A 168 -2.97 -14.72 22.73
CA MET A 168 -4.40 -14.82 22.99
C MET A 168 -4.61 -14.68 24.50
N ASP A 169 -5.00 -13.48 24.94
CA ASP A 169 -5.47 -13.29 26.32
C ASP A 169 -6.80 -14.03 26.47
N LEU A 170 -6.74 -15.18 27.14
CA LEU A 170 -7.89 -16.04 27.42
C LEU A 170 -8.71 -15.57 28.63
N GLY A 171 -8.56 -14.32 29.08
CA GLY A 171 -9.43 -13.72 30.09
C GLY A 171 -9.43 -14.52 31.37
N GLY A 172 -8.49 -14.23 32.27
CA GLY A 172 -8.47 -14.81 33.61
C GLY A 172 -9.83 -14.64 34.31
N GLY A 173 -10.58 -15.73 34.40
CA GLY A 173 -11.81 -15.79 35.18
C GLY A 173 -11.49 -15.45 36.62
N VAL A 174 -12.02 -14.31 37.08
CA VAL A 174 -12.05 -13.95 38.49
C VAL A 174 -13.04 -14.90 39.16
N THR A 175 -12.53 -15.84 39.95
CA THR A 175 -13.27 -16.49 41.05
C THR A 175 -12.80 -15.91 42.36
#